data_AF-A0A660Z5T3-F1
#
_entry.id   AF-A0A660Z5T3-F1
#
_cell.length_a   1.000
_cell.length_b   1.000
_cell.length_c   1.000
_cell.angle_alpha   90.00
_cell.angle_beta   90.00
_cell.angle_gamma   90.00
#
_symmetry.space_group_name_H-M   'P 1'
#
loop_
_entity.id
_entity.type
_entity.pdbx_description
1 polymer ?
#
loop_
_entity_poly.entity_id
_entity_poly.type
_entity_poly.pdbx_seq_one_letter_code
_entity_poly.pdbx_strand_id
1 'polypeptide(L)'
;MEKLELPIPIHQLAFLQAYIYQVFTLENECKKDFRNTEWFLKEKHTDEEVNSIIKFFRSRGFICDCDIINKFDLRELSKGVLISHE
;
A
#
# COMPACT_ATOMS: atom_id res chain seq x y z
N MET A 1 21.18 -9.46 3.02
CA MET A 1 19.90 -8.73 2.94
C MET A 1 18.82 -9.66 3.41
N GLU A 2 18.14 -9.35 4.51
CA GLU A 2 16.93 -10.06 4.90
C GLU A 2 15.89 -9.90 3.78
N LYS A 3 15.24 -11.00 3.36
CA LYS A 3 14.13 -10.92 2.41
C LYS A 3 13.02 -10.13 3.09
N LEU A 4 12.67 -9.01 2.49
CA LEU A 4 11.58 -8.19 2.96
C LEU A 4 10.26 -8.96 2.77
N GLU A 5 9.66 -9.43 3.85
CA GLU A 5 8.32 -10.03 3.78
C GLU A 5 7.28 -8.93 3.64
N LEU A 6 6.57 -8.95 2.51
CA LEU A 6 5.45 -8.05 2.25
C LEU A 6 4.17 -8.66 2.82
N PRO A 7 3.28 -7.86 3.45
CA PRO A 7 2.06 -8.37 4.06
C PRO A 7 1.03 -8.83 3.02
N ILE A 8 1.17 -8.36 1.78
CA ILE A 8 0.41 -8.79 0.60
C ILE A 8 1.34 -8.77 -0.63
N PRO A 9 1.01 -9.51 -1.70
CA PRO A 9 1.79 -9.48 -2.94
C PRO A 9 1.96 -8.07 -3.52
N ILE A 10 3.11 -7.82 -4.15
CA ILE A 10 3.46 -6.48 -4.66
C ILE A 10 2.45 -5.90 -5.66
N HIS A 11 1.83 -6.75 -6.48
CA HIS A 11 0.81 -6.30 -7.43
C HIS A 11 -0.46 -5.78 -6.71
N GLN A 12 -0.80 -6.32 -5.54
CA GLN A 12 -1.93 -5.83 -4.74
C GLN A 12 -1.60 -4.47 -4.12
N LEU A 13 -0.35 -4.26 -3.69
CA LEU A 13 0.11 -2.94 -3.26
C LEU A 13 0.05 -1.92 -4.41
N ALA A 14 0.38 -2.33 -5.64
CA ALA A 14 0.25 -1.49 -6.82
C ALA A 14 -1.21 -1.11 -7.12
N PHE A 15 -2.14 -2.08 -7.02
CA PHE A 15 -3.57 -1.80 -7.17
C PHE A 15 -4.10 -0.88 -6.08
N LEU A 16 -3.66 -1.06 -4.83
CA LEU A 16 -4.00 -0.16 -3.73
C LEU A 16 -3.49 1.27 -3.99
N GLN A 17 -2.27 1.43 -4.49
CA GLN A 17 -1.72 2.76 -4.79
C GLN A 17 -2.49 3.45 -5.93
N ALA A 18 -2.82 2.72 -7.00
CA ALA A 18 -3.65 3.22 -8.10
C ALA A 18 -5.08 3.56 -7.62
N TYR A 19 -5.65 2.65 -6.84
CA TYR A 19 -6.65 2.85 -5.78
C TYR A 19 -6.81 4.29 -5.30
N ILE A 20 -5.94 4.58 -4.33
CA ILE A 20 -5.94 5.80 -3.55
C ILE A 20 -5.68 7.01 -4.46
N TYR A 21 -4.82 6.85 -5.48
CA TYR A 21 -4.56 7.92 -6.45
C TYR A 21 -5.85 8.33 -7.17
N GLN A 22 -6.65 7.37 -7.63
CA GLN A 22 -7.93 7.67 -8.28
C GLN A 22 -8.90 8.39 -7.34
N VAL A 23 -9.01 7.95 -6.07
CA VAL A 23 -9.83 8.64 -5.05
C VAL A 23 -9.36 10.09 -4.89
N PHE A 24 -8.05 10.31 -4.72
CA PHE A 24 -7.48 11.64 -4.59
C PHE A 24 -7.76 12.52 -5.81
N THR A 25 -7.65 12.00 -7.03
CA THR A 25 -7.96 12.78 -8.25
C THR A 25 -9.42 13.20 -8.35
N LEU A 26 -10.34 12.44 -7.75
CA LEU A 26 -11.77 12.73 -7.77
C LEU A 26 -12.18 13.68 -6.64
N GLU A 27 -11.65 13.47 -5.43
CA GLU A 27 -11.99 14.28 -4.26
C GLU A 27 -11.19 15.60 -4.22
N ASN A 28 -10.03 15.65 -4.88
CA ASN A 28 -9.06 16.75 -4.83
C ASN A 28 -8.60 17.10 -3.40
N GLU A 29 -8.73 16.14 -2.49
CA GLU A 29 -8.30 16.25 -1.11
C GLU A 29 -7.77 14.89 -0.65
N CYS A 30 -6.91 14.94 0.36
CA CYS A 30 -6.39 13.74 0.97
C CYS A 30 -6.76 13.67 2.43
N LYS A 31 -7.42 12.58 2.80
CA LYS A 31 -7.76 12.32 4.19
C LYS A 31 -6.48 11.93 4.95
N LYS A 32 -6.36 12.44 6.17
CA LYS A 32 -5.24 12.15 7.09
C LYS A 32 -5.50 10.86 7.89
N ASP A 33 -6.11 9.88 7.26
CA ASP A 33 -6.42 8.56 7.81
C ASP A 33 -6.17 7.47 6.76
N PHE A 34 -6.42 6.21 7.11
CA PHE A 34 -6.28 5.06 6.21
C PHE A 34 -7.64 4.58 5.67
N ARG A 35 -8.66 5.45 5.64
CA ARG A 35 -10.03 5.00 5.38
C ARG A 35 -10.19 4.31 4.02
N ASN A 36 -9.61 4.87 2.97
CA ASN A 36 -9.74 4.29 1.64
C ASN A 36 -8.87 3.03 1.53
N THR A 37 -7.71 3.03 2.18
CA THR A 37 -6.89 1.81 2.30
C THR A 37 -7.64 0.68 2.99
N GLU A 38 -8.25 0.94 4.14
CA GLU A 38 -9.02 -0.06 4.88
C GLU A 38 -10.22 -0.55 4.06
N TRP A 39 -10.95 0.36 3.42
CA TRP A 39 -12.08 0.00 2.56
C TRP A 39 -11.63 -0.92 1.42
N PHE A 40 -10.56 -0.57 0.70
CA PHE A 40 -10.03 -1.38 -0.40
C PHE A 40 -9.59 -2.78 0.05
N LEU A 41 -8.89 -2.87 1.18
CA LEU A 41 -8.37 -4.14 1.67
C LEU A 41 -9.48 -5.06 2.18
N LYS A 42 -10.53 -4.52 2.82
CA LYS A 42 -11.66 -5.32 3.34
C LYS A 42 -12.47 -6.03 2.26
N GLU A 43 -12.35 -5.63 1.00
CA GLU A 43 -12.98 -6.33 -0.13
C GLU A 43 -12.38 -7.73 -0.39
N LYS A 44 -11.16 -7.99 0.09
CA LYS A 44 -10.40 -9.22 -0.21
C LYS A 44 -9.72 -9.85 1.01
N HIS A 45 -9.70 -9.18 2.15
CA HIS A 45 -8.96 -9.57 3.34
C HIS A 45 -9.83 -9.51 4.59
N THR A 46 -9.51 -10.32 5.59
CA THR A 46 -10.14 -10.27 6.92
C THR A 46 -9.70 -9.01 7.68
N ASP A 47 -10.45 -8.62 8.71
CA ASP A 47 -10.06 -7.49 9.57
C ASP A 47 -8.68 -7.70 10.22
N GLU A 48 -8.31 -8.94 10.55
CA GLU A 48 -7.00 -9.30 11.12
C GLU A 48 -5.87 -9.07 10.11
N GLU A 49 -6.07 -9.49 8.86
CA GLU A 49 -5.13 -9.26 7.75
C GLU A 49 -5.00 -7.76 7.44
N VAL A 50 -6.12 -7.04 7.36
CA VAL A 50 -6.15 -5.59 7.15
C VAL A 50 -5.34 -4.89 8.24
N ASN A 51 -5.56 -5.25 9.51
CA ASN A 51 -4.82 -4.68 10.64
C ASN A 51 -3.32 -4.96 10.53
N SER A 52 -2.92 -6.14 10.07
CA SER A 52 -1.51 -6.49 9.83
C SER A 52 -0.89 -5.62 8.73
N ILE A 53 -1.61 -5.40 7.62
CA ILE A 53 -1.19 -4.55 6.50
C ILE A 53 -1.06 -3.08 6.94
N ILE A 54 -2.04 -2.55 7.68
CA ILE A 54 -1.98 -1.19 8.22
C ILE A 54 -0.82 -1.05 9.21
N LYS A 55 -0.58 -2.06 10.06
CA LYS A 55 0.57 -2.06 10.99
C LYS A 55 1.90 -2.03 10.24
N PHE A 56 2.01 -2.75 9.12
CA PHE A 56 3.17 -2.69 8.23
C PHE A 56 3.38 -1.29 7.62
N PHE A 57 2.30 -0.59 7.22
CA PHE A 57 2.44 0.79 6.75
C PHE A 57 2.90 1.74 7.86
N ARG A 58 2.33 1.61 9.06
CA ARG A 58 2.73 2.41 10.22
C ARG A 58 4.17 2.18 10.65
N SER A 59 4.65 0.93 10.62
CA SER A 59 6.04 0.62 10.98
C SER A 59 7.06 1.25 10.01
N ARG A 60 6.61 1.67 8.83
CA ARG A 60 7.39 2.41 7.83
C ARG A 60 7.19 3.93 7.87
N GLY A 61 6.47 4.43 8.87
CA GLY A 61 6.22 5.86 9.04
C GLY A 61 5.15 6.42 8.11
N PHE A 62 4.31 5.58 7.49
CA PHE A 62 3.10 6.04 6.81
C PHE A 62 2.00 6.24 7.84
N ILE A 63 1.34 7.40 7.80
CA ILE A 63 0.28 7.76 8.74
C ILE A 63 -1.10 7.90 8.08
N CYS A 64 -1.16 7.94 6.74
CA CYS A 64 -2.41 8.06 5.98
C CYS A 64 -2.30 7.54 4.54
N ASP A 65 -3.44 7.52 3.85
CA ASP A 65 -3.58 7.18 2.43
C ASP A 65 -2.60 7.97 1.53
N CYS A 66 -2.38 9.26 1.79
CA CYS A 66 -1.43 10.08 1.02
C CYS A 66 0.01 9.61 1.08
N ASP A 67 0.41 9.06 2.24
CA ASP A 67 1.76 8.58 2.41
C ASP A 67 2.01 7.35 1.54
N ILE A 68 0.97 6.54 1.32
CA ILE A 68 1.04 5.39 0.39
C ILE A 68 1.25 5.88 -1.05
N ILE A 69 0.66 7.01 -1.45
CA ILE A 69 0.95 7.57 -2.78
C ILE A 69 2.37 8.12 -2.84
N ASN A 70 2.75 8.97 -1.88
CA ASN A 70 3.92 9.84 -2.01
C ASN A 70 5.24 9.22 -1.54
N LYS A 71 5.19 8.26 -0.61
CA LYS A 71 6.37 7.69 0.05
C LYS A 71 6.59 6.22 -0.28
N PHE A 72 5.60 5.56 -0.88
CA PHE A 72 5.68 4.14 -1.20
C PHE A 72 6.33 3.92 -2.58
N ASP A 73 7.62 3.64 -2.61
CA ASP A 73 8.31 3.27 -3.86
C ASP A 73 8.24 1.76 -4.10
N LEU A 74 7.30 1.34 -4.96
CA LEU A 74 7.15 -0.05 -5.38
C LEU A 74 8.41 -0.62 -6.05
N ARG A 75 9.25 0.21 -6.67
CA ARG A 75 10.49 -0.26 -7.32
C ARG A 75 11.50 -0.74 -6.29
N GLU A 76 11.55 -0.14 -5.12
CA GLU A 76 12.43 -0.61 -4.05
C GLU A 76 11.96 -1.95 -3.50
N LEU A 77 10.64 -2.13 -3.38
CA LEU A 77 10.03 -3.36 -2.86
C LEU A 77 10.04 -4.50 -3.87
N SER A 78 10.14 -4.18 -5.16
CA SER A 78 10.18 -5.18 -6.24
C SER A 78 11.58 -5.73 -6.50
N LYS A 79 12.63 -5.13 -5.92
CA LYS A 79 14.02 -5.63 -5.97
C LYS A 79 14.09 -7.00 -5.32
N GLY A 80 13.99 -8.05 -6.14
CA GLY A 80 13.96 -9.46 -5.72
C GLY A 80 12.65 -10.20 -5.97
N VAL A 81 11.62 -9.52 -6.50
CA VAL A 81 10.34 -10.12 -6.90
C VAL A 81 10.14 -10.08 -8.42
N LEU A 82 10.56 -9.01 -9.08
CA LEU A 82 10.48 -8.89 -10.54
C LEU A 82 11.74 -9.48 -11.18
N ILE A 83 11.56 -10.34 -12.18
CA ILE A 83 12.63 -10.72 -13.10
C ILE A 83 12.92 -9.47 -13.95
N SER A 84 14.10 -8.88 -13.79
CA SER A 84 14.55 -7.80 -14.67
C SER A 84 14.72 -8.34 -16.09
N HIS A 85 14.09 -7.71 -17.08
CA HIS A 85 14.51 -7.84 -18.48
C HIS A 85 15.72 -6.94 -18.66
N GLU A 86 16.86 -7.52 -19.03
CA GLU A 86 18.06 -6.80 -19.46
C GLU A 86 17.87 -6.16 -20.85
#